data_AF-A0A2X3GTK7-F1
#
_entry.id   AF-A0A2X3GTK7-F1
#
_cell.length_a   1.000
_cell.length_b   1.000
_cell.length_c   1.000
_cell.angle_alpha   90.00
_cell.angle_beta   90.00
_cell.angle_gamma   90.00
#
_symmetry.space_group_name_H-M   'P 1'
#
loop_
_entity.id
_entity.type
_entity.pdbx_description
1 polymer ?
#
loop_
_entity_poly.entity_id
_entity_poly.type
_entity_poly.pdbx_seq_one_letter_code
_entity_poly.pdbx_strand_id
1 'polypeptide(L)'
;MPIYQGGALTASREAAQQTLSAANAGIRNAQLDASQKLSASRDEAVNLKQSIAIQRRQQLLGEQTRALYQDQYLQLGTRPLLDLLNVDQEIYQAQFNQVLTEAQLRNLELDCLFSTGKMRAVFALDNQRIQGVEIRP
;
A
#
# COMPACT_ATOMS: atom_id res chain seq x y z
N MET A 1 -41.21 -22.54 -38.70
CA MET A 1 -41.12 -22.57 -37.22
C MET A 1 -40.80 -24.01 -36.81
N PRO A 2 -39.71 -24.31 -36.09
CA PRO A 2 -39.42 -25.67 -35.64
C PRO A 2 -40.35 -26.03 -34.46
N ILE A 3 -41.06 -27.15 -34.56
CA ILE A 3 -42.17 -27.49 -33.65
C ILE A 3 -41.69 -28.24 -32.39
N TYR A 4 -40.59 -29.00 -32.47
CA TYR A 4 -39.99 -29.68 -31.30
C TYR A 4 -38.51 -29.98 -31.56
N GLN A 5 -37.61 -29.48 -30.70
CA GLN A 5 -36.16 -29.68 -30.79
C GLN A 5 -35.60 -30.48 -29.60
N GLY A 6 -36.39 -31.35 -28.98
CA GLY A 6 -35.91 -32.24 -27.90
C GLY A 6 -35.30 -31.53 -26.69
N GLY A 7 -35.73 -30.30 -26.38
CA GLY A 7 -35.21 -29.50 -25.27
C GLY A 7 -33.93 -28.70 -25.56
N ALA A 8 -33.42 -28.70 -26.79
CA ALA A 8 -32.21 -27.94 -27.12
C ALA A 8 -32.35 -26.41 -26.88
N LEU A 9 -33.53 -25.85 -27.18
CA LEU A 9 -33.82 -24.43 -26.94
C LEU A 9 -33.92 -24.10 -25.45
N THR A 10 -34.50 -25.00 -24.66
CA THR A 10 -34.60 -24.82 -23.20
C THR A 10 -33.23 -24.94 -22.55
N ALA A 11 -32.42 -25.93 -22.93
CA ALA A 11 -31.04 -26.07 -22.46
C ALA A 11 -30.16 -24.85 -22.84
N SER A 12 -30.29 -24.34 -24.06
CA SER A 12 -29.56 -23.15 -24.50
C SER A 12 -29.97 -21.91 -23.71
N ARG A 13 -31.26 -21.76 -23.40
CA ARG A 13 -31.78 -20.67 -22.56
C ARG A 13 -31.25 -20.76 -21.13
N GLU A 14 -31.27 -21.96 -20.54
CA GLU A 14 -30.74 -22.20 -19.19
C GLU A 14 -29.24 -21.93 -19.12
N ALA A 15 -28.46 -22.35 -20.11
CA ALA A 15 -27.04 -22.05 -20.21
C ALA A 15 -26.79 -20.54 -20.25
N ALA A 16 -27.52 -19.80 -21.09
CA ALA A 16 -27.41 -18.34 -21.15
C ALA A 16 -27.78 -17.66 -19.82
N GLN A 17 -28.82 -18.15 -19.13
CA GLN A 17 -29.21 -17.66 -17.81
C GLN A 17 -28.10 -17.91 -16.78
N GLN A 18 -27.45 -19.07 -16.83
CA GLN A 18 -26.34 -19.40 -15.96
C GLN A 18 -25.11 -18.54 -16.26
N THR A 19 -24.81 -18.27 -17.53
CA THR A 19 -23.75 -17.33 -17.93
C THR A 19 -24.00 -15.93 -17.38
N LEU A 20 -25.24 -15.43 -17.45
CA LEU A 20 -25.61 -14.15 -16.86
C LEU A 20 -25.43 -14.15 -15.34
N SER A 21 -25.88 -15.22 -14.66
CA SER A 21 -25.71 -15.39 -13.22
C SER A 21 -24.23 -15.39 -12.81
N ALA A 22 -23.39 -16.11 -13.57
CA ALA A 22 -21.94 -16.16 -13.36
C ALA A 22 -21.27 -14.80 -13.59
N ALA A 23 -21.65 -14.06 -14.64
CA ALA A 23 -21.15 -12.71 -14.89
C ALA A 23 -21.51 -11.75 -13.73
N ASN A 24 -22.76 -11.81 -13.24
CA ASN A 24 -23.20 -11.03 -12.08
C ASN A 24 -22.47 -11.42 -10.78
N ALA A 25 -22.14 -12.70 -10.60
CA ALA A 25 -21.29 -13.14 -9.50
C ALA A 25 -19.86 -12.61 -9.65
N GLY A 26 -19.31 -12.62 -10.87
CA GLY A 26 -18.00 -12.03 -11.18
C GLY A 26 -17.92 -10.54 -10.81
N ILE A 27 -18.96 -9.76 -11.16
CA ILE A 27 -19.05 -8.35 -10.79
C ILE A 27 -19.07 -8.17 -9.26
N ARG A 28 -19.90 -8.94 -8.55
CA ARG A 28 -19.97 -8.89 -7.08
C ARG A 28 -18.65 -9.25 -6.42
N ASN A 29 -17.95 -10.26 -6.93
CA ASN A 29 -16.64 -10.64 -6.44
C ASN A 29 -15.60 -9.54 -6.66
N ALA A 30 -15.60 -8.90 -7.84
CA ALA A 30 -14.70 -7.78 -8.11
C ALA A 30 -14.97 -6.58 -7.19
N GLN A 31 -16.23 -6.28 -6.91
CA GLN A 31 -16.62 -5.21 -5.96
C GLN A 31 -16.17 -5.53 -4.54
N LEU A 32 -16.33 -6.78 -4.11
CA LEU A 32 -15.90 -7.24 -2.79
C LEU A 32 -14.38 -7.18 -2.65
N ASP A 33 -13.63 -7.68 -3.64
CA ASP A 33 -12.17 -7.64 -3.68
C ASP A 33 -11.65 -6.19 -3.62
N ALA A 34 -12.23 -5.28 -4.40
CA ALA A 34 -11.87 -3.87 -4.37
C ALA A 34 -12.13 -3.23 -2.99
N SER A 35 -13.27 -3.55 -2.38
CA SER A 35 -13.63 -3.04 -1.04
C SER A 35 -12.72 -3.59 0.05
N GLN A 36 -12.37 -4.87 -0.02
CA GLN A 36 -11.43 -5.52 0.91
C GLN A 36 -10.03 -4.93 0.80
N LYS A 37 -9.52 -4.77 -0.43
CA LYS A 37 -8.22 -4.13 -0.67
C LYS A 37 -8.19 -2.70 -0.13
N LEU A 38 -9.22 -1.91 -0.40
CA LEU A 38 -9.31 -0.55 0.10
C LEU A 38 -9.32 -0.48 1.64
N SER A 39 -10.06 -1.38 2.30
CA SER A 39 -10.07 -1.44 3.77
C SER A 39 -8.70 -1.83 4.32
N ALA A 40 -8.10 -2.89 3.78
CA ALA A 40 -6.78 -3.35 4.20
C ALA A 40 -5.71 -2.28 4.01
N SER A 41 -5.68 -1.62 2.85
CA SER A 41 -4.73 -0.53 2.58
C SER A 41 -4.95 0.67 3.48
N ARG A 42 -6.20 0.97 3.86
CA ARG A 42 -6.48 2.05 4.81
C ARG A 42 -5.91 1.73 6.20
N ASP A 43 -6.14 0.53 6.69
CA ASP A 43 -5.68 0.09 8.01
C ASP A 43 -4.15 0.05 8.06
N GLU A 44 -3.53 -0.48 7.00
CA GLU A 44 -2.07 -0.51 6.85
C GLU A 44 -1.48 0.91 6.80
N ALA A 45 -2.13 1.87 6.11
CA ALA A 45 -1.65 3.23 6.04
C ALA A 45 -1.65 3.93 7.41
N VAL A 46 -2.66 3.65 8.25
CA VAL A 46 -2.70 4.16 9.63
C VAL A 46 -1.56 3.57 10.45
N ASN A 47 -1.32 2.26 10.33
CA ASN A 47 -0.25 1.57 11.04
C ASN A 47 1.14 2.10 10.62
N LEU A 48 1.39 2.27 9.32
CA LEU A 48 2.66 2.80 8.82
C LEU A 48 2.91 4.24 9.31
N LYS A 49 1.88 5.09 9.32
CA LYS A 49 1.99 6.46 9.86
C LYS A 49 2.36 6.47 11.35
N GLN A 50 1.77 5.56 12.14
CA GLN A 50 2.13 5.40 13.55
C GLN A 50 3.58 4.90 13.71
N SER A 51 3.99 3.92 12.91
CA SER A 51 5.36 3.40 12.90
C SER A 51 6.38 4.49 12.58
N ILE A 52 6.13 5.34 11.59
CA ILE A 52 7.00 6.49 11.24
C ILE A 52 7.14 7.44 12.43
N ALA A 53 6.04 7.75 13.13
CA ALA A 53 6.07 8.62 14.30
C ALA A 53 6.91 8.03 15.45
N ILE A 54 6.81 6.72 15.67
CA ILE A 54 7.61 6.00 16.68
C ILE A 54 9.09 5.98 16.29
N GLN A 55 9.41 5.64 15.04
CA GLN A 55 10.78 5.61 14.51
C GLN A 55 11.45 6.98 14.63
N ARG A 56 10.74 8.06 14.26
CA ARG A 56 11.24 9.43 14.41
C ARG A 56 11.53 9.77 15.89
N ARG A 57 10.68 9.34 16.81
CA ARG A 57 10.93 9.53 18.25
C ARG A 57 12.15 8.76 18.73
N GLN A 58 12.33 7.51 18.28
CA GLN A 58 13.52 6.72 18.62
C GLN A 58 14.80 7.35 18.09
N GLN A 59 14.79 7.87 16.87
CA GLN A 59 15.93 8.60 16.31
C GLN A 59 16.32 9.80 17.19
N LEU A 60 15.36 10.66 17.56
CA LEU A 60 15.61 11.83 18.40
C LEU A 60 16.18 11.46 19.78
N LEU A 61 15.68 10.37 20.38
CA LEU A 61 16.20 9.86 21.65
C LEU A 61 17.61 9.28 21.50
N GLY A 62 17.89 8.58 20.40
CA GLY A 62 19.22 8.08 20.06
C GLY A 62 20.23 9.21 19.91
N GLU A 63 19.87 10.28 19.19
CA GLU A 63 20.72 11.47 19.01
C GLU A 63 21.04 12.16 20.34
N GLN A 64 20.06 12.29 21.24
CA GLN A 64 20.27 12.81 22.60
C GLN A 64 21.20 11.91 23.42
N THR A 65 21.03 10.59 23.31
CA THR A 65 21.84 9.59 24.01
C THR A 65 23.29 9.61 23.51
N ARG A 66 23.48 9.73 22.20
CA ARG A 66 24.78 9.90 21.55
C ARG A 66 25.52 11.13 22.09
N ALA A 67 24.85 12.27 22.16
CA ALA A 67 25.45 13.51 22.69
C ALA A 67 25.91 13.33 24.15
N LEU A 68 25.06 12.72 24.99
CA LEU A 68 25.38 12.45 26.39
C LEU A 68 26.55 11.46 26.55
N TYR A 69 26.64 10.44 25.69
CA TYR A 69 27.76 9.48 25.70
C TYR A 69 29.05 10.10 25.17
N GLN A 70 28.97 10.98 24.18
CA GLN A 70 30.10 11.73 23.68
C GLN A 70 30.71 12.62 24.78
N ASP A 71 29.87 13.31 25.55
CA ASP A 71 30.33 14.12 26.68
C ASP A 71 31.00 13.26 27.77
N GLN A 72 30.43 12.10 28.11
CA GLN A 72 31.03 11.18 29.09
C GLN A 72 32.36 10.60 28.63
N TYR A 73 32.49 10.29 27.33
CA TYR A 73 33.75 9.83 26.75
C TYR A 73 34.84 10.90 26.85
N LEU A 74 34.53 12.15 26.48
CA LEU A 74 35.48 13.26 26.43
C LEU A 74 35.84 13.82 27.82
N GLN A 75 34.89 13.88 28.74
CA GLN A 75 35.07 14.55 30.04
C GLN A 75 35.44 13.61 31.19
N LEU A 76 34.98 12.35 31.15
CA LEU A 76 35.08 11.43 32.29
C LEU A 76 35.87 10.15 32.01
N GLY A 77 36.11 9.79 30.74
CA GLY A 77 36.83 8.57 30.37
C GLY A 77 36.15 7.26 30.83
N THR A 78 34.91 7.33 31.31
CA THR A 78 34.18 6.21 31.94
C THR A 78 33.40 5.34 30.94
N ARG A 79 33.32 5.73 29.67
CA ARG A 79 32.58 5.00 28.61
C ARG A 79 33.52 4.54 27.50
N PRO A 80 33.42 3.29 27.03
CA PRO A 80 34.20 2.82 25.88
C PRO A 80 33.67 3.44 24.58
N LEU A 81 34.57 3.71 23.62
CA LEU A 81 34.21 4.18 22.27
C LEU A 81 33.19 3.27 21.56
N LEU A 82 33.20 1.98 21.89
CA LEU A 82 32.25 1.00 21.38
C LEU A 82 30.79 1.37 21.68
N ASP A 83 30.50 1.92 22.86
CA ASP A 83 29.13 2.33 23.23
C ASP A 83 28.65 3.47 22.32
N LEU A 84 29.53 4.39 21.93
CA LEU A 84 29.22 5.48 21.00
C LEU A 84 28.96 4.95 19.58
N LEU A 85 29.79 4.02 19.11
CA LEU A 85 29.62 3.41 17.78
C LEU A 85 28.33 2.58 17.69
N ASN A 86 27.95 1.89 18.77
CA ASN A 86 26.70 1.15 18.83
C ASN A 86 25.49 2.09 18.73
N VAL A 87 25.49 3.20 19.47
CA VAL A 87 24.43 4.21 19.37
C VAL A 87 24.40 4.83 17.97
N ASP A 88 25.55 5.12 17.36
CA ASP A 88 25.62 5.60 15.98
C ASP A 88 24.99 4.60 15.00
N GLN A 89 25.32 3.31 15.14
CA GLN A 89 24.73 2.25 14.31
C GLN A 89 23.20 2.18 14.48
N GLU A 90 22.70 2.27 15.72
CA GLU A 90 21.26 2.27 15.99
C GLU A 90 20.54 3.47 15.36
N ILE A 91 21.13 4.67 15.41
CA ILE A 91 20.58 5.88 14.78
C ILE A 91 20.49 5.69 13.26
N TYR A 92 21.56 5.23 12.61
CA TYR A 92 21.54 5.01 11.15
C TYR A 92 20.55 3.92 10.74
N GLN A 93 20.45 2.84 11.52
CA GLN A 93 19.46 1.80 11.28
C GLN A 93 18.03 2.35 11.38
N ALA A 94 17.76 3.20 12.38
CA ALA A 94 16.47 3.86 12.54
C ALA A 94 16.14 4.79 11.37
N GLN A 95 17.10 5.59 10.90
CA GLN A 95 16.93 6.46 9.74
C GLN A 95 16.63 5.67 8.45
N PHE A 96 17.39 4.60 8.21
CA PHE A 96 17.16 3.74 7.05
C PHE A 96 15.77 3.11 7.08
N ASN A 97 15.37 2.57 8.23
CA ASN A 97 14.05 1.99 8.42
C ASN A 97 12.94 3.03 8.19
N GLN A 98 13.14 4.28 8.64
CA GLN A 98 12.19 5.37 8.40
C GLN A 98 12.00 5.63 6.91
N VAL A 99 13.09 5.77 6.15
CA VAL A 99 13.01 5.99 4.68
C VAL A 99 12.31 4.82 3.99
N LEU A 100 12.58 3.58 4.43
CA LEU A 100 11.92 2.39 3.91
C LEU A 100 10.40 2.41 4.22
N THR A 101 10.01 2.73 5.45
CA THR A 101 8.60 2.82 5.86
C THR A 101 7.88 3.95 5.13
N GLU A 102 8.53 5.08 4.89
CA GLU A 102 7.99 6.17 4.06
C GLU A 102 7.78 5.73 2.61
N ALA A 103 8.71 4.96 2.02
CA ALA A 103 8.55 4.40 0.69
C ALA A 103 7.41 3.38 0.62
N GLN A 104 7.26 2.53 1.64
CA GLN A 104 6.14 1.60 1.76
C GLN A 104 4.79 2.33 1.82
N LEU A 105 4.71 3.40 2.61
CA LEU A 105 3.50 4.24 2.69
C LEU A 105 3.15 4.85 1.33
N ARG A 106 4.13 5.34 0.57
CA ARG A 106 3.89 5.88 -0.79
C ARG A 106 3.38 4.82 -1.77
N ASN A 107 3.92 3.60 -1.73
CA ASN A 107 3.41 2.50 -2.56
C ASN A 107 1.95 2.18 -2.21
N LEU A 108 1.64 2.14 -0.91
CA LEU A 108 0.28 1.89 -0.43
C LEU A 108 -0.72 2.99 -0.84
N GLU A 109 -0.27 4.25 -0.89
CA GLU A 109 -1.08 5.36 -1.41
C GLU A 109 -1.41 5.15 -2.89
N LEU A 110 -0.46 4.63 -3.70
CA LEU A 110 -0.72 4.28 -5.10
C LEU A 110 -1.72 3.12 -5.24
N ASP A 111 -1.61 2.09 -4.39
CA ASP A 111 -2.55 0.97 -4.37
C ASP A 111 -3.97 1.44 -4.01
N CYS A 112 -4.10 2.39 -3.08
CA CYS A 112 -5.38 3.01 -2.75
C CYS A 112 -5.96 3.79 -3.94
N LEU A 113 -5.14 4.55 -4.66
CA LEU A 113 -5.57 5.23 -5.89
C LEU A 113 -6.00 4.26 -6.99
N PHE A 114 -5.34 3.10 -7.08
CA PHE A 114 -5.70 2.04 -8.02
C PHE A 114 -7.04 1.39 -7.64
N SER A 115 -7.20 0.94 -6.40
CA SER A 115 -8.44 0.30 -5.91
C SER A 115 -9.66 1.22 -5.95
N THR A 116 -9.47 2.53 -5.80
CA THR A 116 -10.55 3.53 -5.93
C THR A 116 -10.82 3.97 -7.37
N GLY A 117 -9.99 3.54 -8.34
CA GLY A 117 -10.08 3.97 -9.74
C GLY A 117 -9.69 5.44 -9.98
N LYS A 118 -9.15 6.13 -8.97
CA LYS A 118 -8.82 7.57 -9.03
C LYS A 118 -7.43 7.87 -9.58
N MET A 119 -6.63 6.84 -9.88
CA MET A 119 -5.26 7.00 -10.37
C MET A 119 -5.17 7.93 -11.58
N ARG A 120 -6.05 7.79 -12.58
CA ARG A 120 -6.02 8.63 -13.79
C ARG A 120 -6.28 10.11 -13.49
N ALA A 121 -7.29 10.40 -12.67
CA ALA A 121 -7.63 11.75 -12.25
C ALA A 121 -6.50 12.41 -11.45
N VAL A 122 -5.90 11.69 -10.49
CA VAL A 122 -4.82 12.23 -9.65
C VAL A 122 -3.54 12.49 -10.45
N PHE A 123 -3.24 11.65 -11.44
CA PHE A 123 -2.10 11.86 -12.34
C PHE A 123 -2.43 12.75 -13.56
N ALA A 124 -3.62 13.37 -13.60
CA ALA A 124 -4.09 14.22 -14.69
C ALA A 124 -4.00 13.56 -16.08
N LEU A 125 -4.23 12.24 -16.14
CA LEU A 125 -4.21 11.44 -17.36
C LEU A 125 -5.56 11.41 -18.08
N ASP A 126 -6.61 11.93 -17.44
CA ASP A 126 -7.92 12.06 -18.06
C ASP A 126 -7.83 12.95 -19.31
N ASN A 127 -8.44 12.51 -20.41
CA ASN A 127 -8.38 13.17 -21.73
C ASN A 127 -6.96 13.30 -22.32
N GLN A 128 -5.96 12.61 -21.75
CA GLN A 128 -4.66 12.50 -22.40
C GLN A 128 -4.65 11.37 -23.43
N ARG A 129 -3.99 11.63 -24.55
CA ARG A 129 -3.83 10.67 -25.64
C ARG A 129 -2.52 9.92 -25.43
N ILE A 130 -2.58 8.77 -24.77
CA ILE A 130 -1.41 7.92 -24.53
C ILE A 130 -1.39 6.83 -25.60
N GLN A 131 -0.32 6.77 -26.39
CA GLN A 131 -0.11 5.72 -27.41
C GLN A 131 -1.31 5.53 -28.38
N GLY A 132 -1.98 6.64 -28.76
CA GLY A 132 -3.08 6.63 -29.71
C GLY A 132 -4.47 6.32 -29.14
N VAL A 133 -4.58 5.94 -27.86
CA VAL A 133 -5.86 5.70 -27.16
C VAL A 133 -6.20 6.91 -26.30
N GLU A 134 -7.40 7.44 -26.47
CA GLU A 134 -7.93 8.52 -25.64
C GLU A 134 -8.46 7.93 -24.33
N ILE A 135 -7.88 8.35 -23.21
CA ILE A 135 -8.34 7.93 -21.89
C ILE A 135 -9.58 8.74 -21.54
N ARG A 136 -10.75 8.10 -21.74
CA ARG A 136 -12.03 8.64 -21.29
C ARG A 136 -12.11 8.61 -19.75
N PRO A 137 -12.83 9.57 -19.14
CA PRO A 137 -13.01 9.66 -17.70
C PRO A 137 -13.63 8.39 -17.11
#